data_AF-A0A0K1ZJE0-F1
#
_entry.id   AF-A0A0K1ZJE0-F1
#
_cell.length_a   1.000
_cell.length_b   1.000
_cell.length_c   1.000
_cell.angle_alpha   90.00
_cell.angle_beta   90.00
_cell.angle_gamma   90.00
#
_symmetry.space_group_name_H-M   'P 1'
#
loop_
_entity.id
_entity.type
_entity.pdbx_description
1 polymer ?
#
loop_
_entity_poly.entity_id
_entity_poly.type
_entity_poly.pdbx_seq_one_letter_code
_entity_poly.pdbx_strand_id
1 'polypeptide(L)'
;MGRRIGCVLAISAWSAVACTPAIIGPSYTMEVRLADGRPVRCAVNQPMAPVMSPGTSAPLTTRERNEAEVLATQPLRLQVGPRAPYPTPYTAPDIRCVALPA
;
A
#
# COMPACT_ATOMS: atom_id res chain seq x y z
N MET A 1 55.08 9.24 -29.30
CA MET A 1 54.44 9.87 -28.13
C MET A 1 53.09 10.43 -28.55
N GLY A 2 51.91 10.13 -28.00
CA GLY A 2 51.45 9.29 -26.91
C GLY A 2 49.94 9.56 -26.80
N ARG A 3 49.09 8.59 -27.16
CA ARG A 3 47.63 8.73 -27.24
C ARG A 3 47.04 8.58 -25.84
N ARG A 4 46.58 9.68 -25.22
CA ARG A 4 45.93 9.66 -23.92
C ARG A 4 44.47 9.21 -24.08
N ILE A 5 44.20 7.97 -23.73
CA ILE A 5 42.86 7.40 -23.63
C ILE A 5 42.35 7.78 -22.23
N GLY A 6 41.47 8.78 -22.16
CA GLY A 6 40.78 9.14 -20.93
C GLY A 6 39.61 8.18 -20.70
N CYS A 7 39.74 7.31 -19.70
CA CYS A 7 38.62 6.49 -19.21
C CYS A 7 37.58 7.38 -18.54
N VAL A 8 36.48 7.66 -19.25
CA VAL A 8 35.28 8.24 -18.64
C VAL A 8 34.55 7.11 -17.92
N LEU A 9 34.69 7.07 -16.59
CA LEU A 9 33.87 6.22 -15.72
C LEU A 9 32.44 6.78 -15.72
N ALA A 10 31.58 6.21 -16.56
CA ALA A 10 30.15 6.47 -16.53
C ALA A 10 29.54 5.78 -15.29
N ILE A 11 29.34 6.55 -14.23
CA ILE A 11 28.60 6.11 -13.04
C ILE A 11 27.12 6.15 -13.41
N SER A 12 26.54 5.00 -13.76
CA SER A 12 25.10 4.89 -13.98
C SER A 12 24.38 4.92 -12.63
N ALA A 13 23.81 6.08 -12.29
CA ALA A 13 22.90 6.19 -11.17
C ALA A 13 21.56 5.57 -11.57
N TRP A 14 21.31 4.34 -11.12
CA TRP A 14 20.00 3.68 -11.24
C TRP A 14 19.07 4.30 -10.21
N SER A 15 18.40 5.39 -10.58
CA SER A 15 17.29 5.92 -9.78
C SER A 15 16.14 4.92 -9.83
N ALA A 16 15.91 4.19 -8.74
CA ALA A 16 14.72 3.38 -8.57
C ALA A 16 13.51 4.33 -8.55
N VAL A 17 12.79 4.42 -9.67
CA VAL A 17 11.49 5.09 -9.73
C VAL A 17 10.54 4.27 -8.87
N ALA A 18 10.29 4.73 -7.65
CA ALA A 18 9.21 4.20 -6.82
C ALA A 18 7.88 4.65 -7.45
N CYS A 19 7.29 3.81 -8.30
CA CYS A 19 5.92 4.01 -8.77
C CYS A 19 4.96 3.82 -7.60
N THR A 20 4.61 4.89 -6.90
CA THR A 20 3.45 4.86 -5.98
C THR A 20 2.19 4.72 -6.83
N PRO A 21 1.35 3.70 -6.62
CA PRO A 21 0.10 3.56 -7.35
C PRO A 21 -0.77 4.80 -7.09
N ALA A 22 -1.18 5.47 -8.16
CA ALA A 22 -2.16 6.56 -8.07
C ALA A 22 -3.52 5.93 -7.76
N ILE A 23 -3.94 6.03 -6.50
CA ILE A 23 -5.26 5.60 -6.07
C ILE A 23 -6.27 6.66 -6.52
N ILE A 24 -7.13 6.29 -7.47
CA ILE A 24 -8.15 7.18 -8.02
C ILE A 24 -9.52 6.69 -7.54
N GLY A 25 -10.21 7.54 -6.77
CA GLY A 25 -11.53 7.26 -6.22
C GLY A 25 -11.48 6.52 -4.88
N PRO A 26 -12.67 6.20 -4.32
CA PRO A 26 -12.82 5.73 -2.95
C PRO A 26 -12.58 4.22 -2.81
N SER A 27 -12.37 3.51 -3.91
CA SER A 27 -12.39 2.04 -3.98
C SER A 27 -11.06 1.54 -4.51
N TYR A 28 -10.33 0.80 -3.70
CA TYR A 28 -9.02 0.25 -4.09
C TYR A 28 -8.62 -0.91 -3.21
N THR A 29 -7.61 -1.63 -3.67
CA THR A 29 -6.91 -2.63 -2.88
C THR A 29 -5.46 -2.18 -2.74
N MET A 30 -4.87 -2.34 -1.56
CA MET A 30 -3.47 -2.03 -1.32
C MET A 30 -2.82 -3.00 -0.35
N GLU A 31 -1.49 -3.04 -0.38
CA GLU A 31 -0.70 -3.74 0.63
C GLU A 31 -0.13 -2.72 1.60
N VAL A 32 -0.28 -3.01 2.89
CA VAL A 32 0.29 -2.25 3.99
C VAL A 32 1.27 -3.13 4.75
N ARG A 33 2.22 -2.48 5.41
CA ARG A 33 3.17 -3.14 6.31
C ARG A 33 2.83 -2.72 7.73
N LEU A 34 2.57 -3.70 8.58
CA LEU A 34 2.43 -3.47 10.02
C LEU A 34 3.77 -3.05 10.62
N ALA A 35 3.75 -2.57 11.87
CA ALA A 35 4.93 -2.14 12.61
C ALA A 35 5.99 -3.24 12.77
N ASP A 36 5.58 -4.51 12.75
CA ASP A 36 6.46 -5.68 12.79
C ASP A 36 6.93 -6.14 11.38
N GLY A 37 6.57 -5.40 10.34
CA GLY A 37 6.94 -5.67 8.94
C GLY A 37 6.03 -6.66 8.22
N ARG A 38 5.04 -7.26 8.89
CA ARG A 38 4.14 -8.24 8.26
C ARG A 38 3.34 -7.62 7.12
N PRO A 39 3.29 -8.28 5.95
CA PRO A 39 2.46 -7.83 4.84
C PRO A 39 0.98 -8.10 5.13
N VAL A 40 0.15 -7.10 4.88
CA VAL A 40 -1.30 -7.20 4.98
C VAL A 40 -1.89 -6.61 3.70
N ARG A 41 -2.80 -7.34 3.07
CA ARG A 41 -3.60 -6.81 1.95
C ARG A 41 -4.89 -6.26 2.52
N CYS A 42 -5.27 -5.06 2.10
CA CYS A 42 -6.51 -4.41 2.48
C CYS A 42 -7.33 -4.04 1.25
N ALA A 43 -8.61 -4.35 1.27
CA ALA A 43 -9.60 -3.92 0.29
C ALA A 43 -10.46 -2.82 0.92
N VAL A 44 -10.49 -1.65 0.29
CA VAL A 44 -11.25 -0.47 0.70
C VAL A 44 -12.39 -0.27 -0.29
N ASN A 45 -13.63 -0.27 0.19
CA ASN A 45 -14.86 -0.18 -0.61
C ASN A 45 -14.88 -1.14 -1.82
N GLN A 46 -14.26 -2.30 -1.67
CA GLN A 46 -14.17 -3.34 -2.69
C GLN A 46 -14.36 -4.71 -2.04
N PRO A 47 -14.99 -5.67 -2.76
CA PRO A 47 -15.03 -7.04 -2.30
C PRO A 47 -13.60 -7.59 -2.22
N MET A 48 -13.30 -8.25 -1.11
CA MET A 48 -12.00 -8.88 -0.95
C MET A 48 -11.98 -10.21 -1.68
N ALA A 49 -11.13 -10.32 -2.70
CA ALA A 49 -10.89 -11.60 -3.35
C ALA A 49 -10.32 -12.59 -2.31
N PRO A 50 -10.79 -13.85 -2.29
CA PRO A 50 -10.23 -14.85 -1.38
C PRO A 50 -8.73 -15.00 -1.66
N VAL A 51 -7.93 -14.93 -0.60
CA VAL A 51 -6.50 -15.24 -0.69
C VAL A 51 -6.40 -16.72 -1.04
N MET A 52 -5.91 -17.05 -2.24
CA MET A 52 -5.84 -18.41 -2.80
C MET A 52 -4.88 -19.36 -2.05
N SER A 53 -4.40 -19.00 -0.86
CA SER A 53 -3.58 -19.86 -0.01
C SER A 53 -4.30 -20.19 1.29
N PRO A 54 -5.13 -21.25 1.30
CA PRO A 54 -5.68 -21.78 2.53
C PRO A 54 -4.54 -22.41 3.33
N GLY A 55 -4.03 -21.71 4.34
CA GLY A 55 -3.19 -22.34 5.38
C GLY A 55 -2.00 -21.57 5.93
N THR A 56 -1.56 -20.45 5.33
CA THR A 56 -0.22 -19.93 5.64
C THR A 56 -0.18 -18.64 6.45
N SER A 57 -1.28 -17.89 6.55
CA SER A 57 -1.27 -16.61 7.28
C SER A 57 -2.16 -16.65 8.51
N ALA A 58 -1.56 -16.39 9.68
CA ALA A 58 -2.27 -16.31 10.94
C ALA A 58 -3.32 -15.19 10.89
N PRO A 59 -4.49 -15.37 11.53
CA PRO A 59 -5.50 -14.31 11.58
C PRO A 59 -4.93 -13.08 12.28
N LEU A 60 -5.25 -11.89 11.74
CA LEU A 60 -4.86 -10.63 12.35
C LEU A 60 -5.51 -10.48 13.72
N THR A 61 -4.70 -10.09 14.71
CA THR A 61 -5.24 -9.64 16.00
C THR A 61 -6.04 -8.35 15.82
N THR A 62 -6.90 -8.00 16.79
CA THR A 62 -7.67 -6.74 16.74
C THR A 62 -6.76 -5.52 16.59
N ARG A 63 -5.60 -5.52 17.27
CA ARG A 63 -4.63 -4.43 17.18
C ARG A 63 -4.05 -4.32 15.77
N GLU A 64 -3.61 -5.44 15.20
CA GLU A 64 -3.03 -5.50 13.85
C GLU A 64 -4.05 -5.10 12.78
N ARG A 65 -5.30 -5.53 12.94
CA ARG A 65 -6.39 -5.12 12.06
C ARG A 65 -6.60 -3.61 12.09
N ASN A 66 -6.73 -3.03 13.28
CA ASN A 66 -6.94 -1.59 13.43
C ASN A 66 -5.78 -0.80 12.83
N GLU A 67 -4.55 -1.25 13.04
CA GLU A 67 -3.36 -0.65 12.44
C GLU A 67 -3.44 -0.71 10.90
N ALA A 68 -3.71 -1.89 10.35
CA ALA A 68 -3.83 -2.08 8.90
C ALA A 68 -4.93 -1.20 8.29
N GLU A 69 -6.09 -1.07 8.94
CA GLU A 69 -7.21 -0.24 8.49
C GLU A 69 -6.86 1.25 8.53
N VAL A 70 -6.17 1.71 9.58
CA VAL A 70 -5.68 3.10 9.67
C VAL A 70 -4.66 3.40 8.57
N LEU A 71 -3.74 2.47 8.30
CA LEU A 71 -2.79 2.61 7.19
C LEU A 71 -3.52 2.63 5.84
N ALA A 72 -4.50 1.75 5.65
CA ALA A 72 -5.25 1.62 4.41
C ALA A 72 -6.12 2.84 4.09
N THR A 73 -6.54 3.63 5.08
CA THR A 73 -7.38 4.82 4.91
C THR A 73 -6.60 6.12 4.65
N GLN A 74 -5.28 6.13 4.82
CA GLN A 74 -4.46 7.32 4.57
C GLN A 74 -4.69 7.95 3.19
N PRO A 75 -4.79 7.17 2.09
CA PRO A 75 -5.04 7.72 0.76
C PRO A 75 -6.39 8.45 0.64
N LEU A 76 -7.45 7.95 1.29
CA LEU A 76 -8.77 8.60 1.26
C LEU A 76 -8.72 10.01 1.88
N ARG A 77 -7.95 10.17 2.98
CA ARG A 77 -7.81 11.47 3.67
C ARG A 77 -7.16 12.54 2.81
N LEU A 78 -6.40 12.15 1.79
CA LEU A 78 -5.77 13.06 0.85
C LEU A 78 -6.71 13.45 -0.31
N GLN A 79 -7.73 12.62 -0.59
CA GLN A 79 -8.67 12.85 -1.70
C GLN A 79 -9.84 13.77 -1.32
N VAL A 80 -10.24 13.77 -0.05
CA VAL A 80 -11.32 14.64 0.44
C VAL A 80 -10.77 15.85 1.17
N GLY A 81 -11.39 17.01 0.94
CA GLY A 81 -11.09 18.24 1.65
C GLY A 81 -11.46 18.18 3.14
N PRO A 82 -11.30 19.28 3.89
CA PRO A 82 -11.52 19.32 5.35
C PRO A 82 -12.97 19.05 5.77
N ARG A 83 -13.91 19.00 4.83
CA ARG A 83 -15.32 18.71 5.06
C ARG A 83 -15.84 17.78 3.97
N ALA A 84 -16.55 16.76 4.39
CA ALA A 84 -17.33 15.88 3.53
C ALA A 84 -18.60 15.44 4.27
N PRO A 85 -19.74 15.21 3.58
CA PRO A 85 -20.93 14.65 4.19
C PRO A 85 -20.67 13.26 4.78
N TYR A 86 -21.39 12.93 5.85
CA TYR A 86 -21.37 11.62 6.49
C TYR A 86 -22.77 10.99 6.45
N PRO A 87 -22.92 9.72 6.06
CA PRO A 87 -21.87 8.81 5.60
C PRO A 87 -21.59 8.95 4.08
N THR A 88 -20.32 8.78 3.69
CA THR A 88 -19.89 8.63 2.28
C THR A 88 -18.79 7.58 2.19
N PRO A 89 -18.49 7.00 1.00
CA PRO A 89 -17.39 6.04 0.83
C PRO A 89 -16.01 6.56 1.27
N TYR A 90 -15.83 7.89 1.34
CA TYR A 90 -14.60 8.52 1.81
C TYR A 90 -14.55 8.73 3.33
N THR A 91 -15.70 8.84 4.00
CA THR A 91 -15.80 9.14 5.45
C THR A 91 -16.24 7.95 6.29
N ALA A 92 -16.90 6.97 5.67
CA ALA A 92 -17.33 5.70 6.25
C ALA A 92 -17.03 4.53 5.29
N PRO A 93 -15.75 4.26 4.98
CA PRO A 93 -15.38 3.17 4.09
C PRO A 93 -15.63 1.79 4.71
N ASP A 94 -16.03 0.81 3.88
CA ASP A 94 -15.92 -0.62 4.24
C ASP A 94 -14.47 -1.05 4.00
N ILE A 95 -13.81 -1.59 5.03
CA ILE A 95 -12.41 -2.00 4.94
C ILE A 95 -12.30 -3.45 5.40
N ARG A 96 -11.60 -4.25 4.62
CA ARG A 96 -11.28 -5.63 4.95
C ARG A 96 -9.81 -5.86 4.76
N CYS A 97 -9.13 -6.32 5.81
CA CYS A 97 -7.70 -6.59 5.78
C CYS A 97 -7.43 -8.06 6.12
N VAL A 98 -6.50 -8.67 5.39
CA VAL A 98 -6.05 -10.05 5.58
C VAL A 98 -4.54 -10.10 5.56
N ALA A 99 -3.97 -10.88 6.46
CA ALA A 99 -2.54 -11.12 6.47
C ALA A 99 -2.16 -11.90 5.20
N LEU A 100 -1.04 -11.51 4.59
CA LEU A 100 -0.45 -12.22 3.47
C LEU A 100 0.56 -13.26 4.01
N PRO A 101 0.86 -14.32 3.25
CA PRO A 101 2.02 -15.15 3.55
C PRO A 101 3.29 -14.29 3.53
N ALA A 102 4.21 -14.59 4.46
CA ALA A 102 5.52 -13.94 4.53
C ALA A 102 6.43 -14.38 3.38
#